data_AF-A0A7E5W0Z7-F1
#
_entry.id   AF-A0A7E5W0Z7-F1
#
_cell.length_a   1.000
_cell.length_b   1.000
_cell.length_c   1.000
_cell.angle_alpha   90.00
_cell.angle_beta   90.00
_cell.angle_gamma   90.00
#
_symmetry.space_group_name_H-M   'P 1'
#
loop_
_entity.id
_entity.type
_entity.pdbx_description
1 polymer ?
#
loop_
_entity_poly.entity_id
_entity_poly.type
_entity_poly.pdbx_seq_one_letter_code
_entity_poly.pdbx_strand_id
1 'polypeptide(L)'
;MGEASIDLLGLPIVMIENIFSYLSFDEIAKNRLVSRAFDEICRRMLNRGFIMIERRHAMALKSVKAQLPRRESERRYHHLSRHCDILTSIETRISMLNMTYSKFIDNGLCCFIPGKVIDEIRRVLSVVESCSSPPRAHEVLQELRDISSMAIEHFDDKISPAFRKRLQQAAQPPPPRPAHSSVLAPLAMRQELSLLRRRTVLNAKLSLFLASQYKIFYKRMMDYKKVAWRQQKTIRELTKRQKDQDASIGKLCKTLY
;
A
#
# COMPACT_ATOMS: atom_id res chain seq x y z
N MET A 1 -50.97 7.43 5.58
CA MET A 1 -49.97 7.59 4.51
C MET A 1 -48.63 7.19 5.10
N GLY A 2 -48.09 6.03 4.71
CA GLY A 2 -46.80 5.59 5.23
C GLY A 2 -45.70 6.48 4.66
N GLU A 3 -44.90 7.10 5.53
CA GLU A 3 -43.63 7.70 5.12
C GLU A 3 -42.81 6.60 4.45
N ALA A 4 -42.56 6.73 3.15
CA ALA A 4 -41.59 5.89 2.48
C ALA A 4 -40.22 6.28 3.06
N SER A 5 -39.75 5.52 4.05
CA SER A 5 -38.38 5.67 4.56
C SER A 5 -37.44 5.36 3.41
N ILE A 6 -36.74 6.38 2.93
CA ILE A 6 -35.71 6.20 1.91
C ILE A 6 -34.56 5.46 2.59
N ASP A 7 -34.45 4.16 2.32
CA ASP A 7 -33.28 3.39 2.72
C ASP A 7 -32.08 3.82 1.87
N LEU A 8 -31.05 4.36 2.53
CA LEU A 8 -29.80 4.76 1.90
C LEU A 8 -29.17 3.61 1.11
N LEU A 9 -29.30 2.37 1.60
CA LEU A 9 -28.79 1.17 0.92
C LEU A 9 -29.67 0.71 -0.25
N GLY A 10 -30.88 1.26 -0.39
CA GLY A 10 -31.74 1.07 -1.55
C GLY A 10 -31.34 1.92 -2.75
N LEU A 11 -30.43 2.89 -2.58
CA LEU A 11 -29.93 3.71 -3.68
C LEU A 11 -28.96 2.92 -4.58
N PRO A 12 -28.91 3.24 -5.89
CA PRO A 12 -27.86 2.73 -6.76
C PRO A 12 -26.48 3.04 -6.21
N ILE A 13 -25.57 2.09 -6.33
CA ILE A 13 -24.24 2.16 -5.69
C ILE A 13 -23.43 3.40 -6.10
N VAL A 14 -23.62 3.88 -7.34
CA VAL A 14 -23.00 5.10 -7.86
C VAL A 14 -23.46 6.35 -7.10
N MET A 15 -24.73 6.40 -6.66
CA MET A 15 -25.25 7.50 -5.87
C MET A 15 -24.67 7.49 -4.46
N ILE A 16 -24.53 6.31 -3.85
CA ILE A 16 -23.91 6.16 -2.53
C ILE A 16 -22.43 6.55 -2.59
N GLU A 17 -21.69 6.08 -3.61
CA GLU A 17 -20.30 6.47 -3.84
C GLU A 17 -20.17 7.99 -4.08
N ASN A 18 -21.14 8.62 -4.75
CA ASN A 18 -21.19 10.07 -4.93
C ASN A 18 -21.43 10.81 -3.60
N ILE A 19 -22.33 10.32 -2.74
CA ILE A 19 -22.52 10.88 -1.39
C ILE A 19 -21.22 10.76 -0.58
N PHE A 20 -20.57 9.60 -0.64
CA PHE A 20 -19.34 9.36 0.11
C PHE A 20 -18.16 10.14 -0.47
N SER A 21 -18.23 10.62 -1.71
CA SER A 21 -17.18 11.45 -2.31
C SER A 21 -17.00 12.81 -1.63
N TYR A 22 -17.99 13.25 -0.85
CA TYR A 22 -17.91 14.45 0.00
C TYR A 22 -17.21 14.20 1.33
N LEU A 23 -16.92 12.94 1.67
CA LEU A 23 -16.19 12.56 2.86
C LEU A 23 -14.68 12.49 2.56
N SER A 24 -13.86 12.74 3.58
CA SER A 24 -12.44 12.42 3.54
C SER A 24 -12.22 10.91 3.46
N PHE A 25 -11.07 10.49 2.93
CA PHE A 25 -10.73 9.06 2.90
C PHE A 25 -10.59 8.47 4.31
N ASP A 26 -10.19 9.25 5.31
CA ASP A 26 -10.21 8.87 6.72
C ASP A 26 -11.63 8.53 7.21
N GLU A 27 -12.62 9.37 6.89
CA GLU A 27 -14.02 9.11 7.21
C GLU A 27 -14.57 7.91 6.44
N ILE A 28 -14.23 7.76 5.15
CA ILE A 28 -14.56 6.57 4.35
C ILE A 28 -13.99 5.31 5.02
N ALA A 29 -12.75 5.34 5.52
CA ALA A 29 -12.14 4.22 6.22
C ALA A 29 -12.87 3.86 7.52
N LYS A 30 -13.33 4.85 8.30
CA LYS A 30 -14.11 4.64 9.53
C LYS A 30 -15.51 4.07 9.25
N ASN A 31 -16.16 4.53 8.18
CA ASN A 31 -17.49 4.08 7.76
C ASN A 31 -17.56 2.59 7.40
N ARG A 32 -16.42 1.93 7.16
CA ARG A 32 -16.34 0.47 6.96
C ARG A 32 -16.86 -0.34 8.15
N LEU A 33 -16.87 0.23 9.35
CA LEU A 33 -17.30 -0.45 10.57
C LEU A 33 -18.83 -0.43 10.77
N VAL A 34 -19.56 0.34 9.95
CA VAL A 34 -21.00 0.55 10.11
C VAL A 34 -21.81 -0.68 9.68
N SER A 35 -21.55 -1.21 8.49
CA SER A 35 -22.27 -2.37 7.94
C SER A 35 -21.44 -3.11 6.89
N ARG A 36 -21.85 -4.33 6.52
CA ARG A 36 -21.19 -5.09 5.44
C ARG A 36 -21.28 -4.39 4.08
N ALA A 37 -22.42 -3.76 3.79
CA ALA A 37 -22.61 -2.99 2.55
C ALA A 37 -21.68 -1.77 2.52
N PHE A 38 -21.57 -1.05 3.63
CA PHE A 38 -20.65 0.08 3.76
C PHE A 38 -19.18 -0.37 3.65
N ASP A 39 -18.80 -1.49 4.28
CA ASP A 39 -17.44 -2.03 4.13
C ASP A 39 -17.13 -2.30 2.65
N GLU A 40 -18.02 -2.93 1.90
CA GLU A 40 -17.77 -3.23 0.49
C GLU A 40 -17.58 -1.95 -0.36
N ILE A 41 -18.46 -0.96 -0.19
CA ILE A 41 -18.40 0.30 -0.92
C ILE A 41 -17.12 1.07 -0.56
N CYS A 42 -16.86 1.28 0.74
CA CYS A 42 -15.69 2.00 1.22
C CYS A 42 -14.39 1.31 0.82
N ARG A 43 -14.32 -0.04 0.85
CA ARG A 43 -13.14 -0.80 0.38
C ARG A 43 -12.82 -0.49 -1.08
N ARG A 44 -13.83 -0.45 -1.96
CA ARG A 44 -13.63 -0.10 -3.37
C ARG A 44 -13.18 1.36 -3.51
N MET A 45 -13.81 2.28 -2.80
CA MET A 45 -13.45 3.70 -2.84
C MET A 45 -12.01 3.96 -2.37
N LEU A 46 -11.56 3.31 -1.29
CA LEU A 46 -10.19 3.44 -0.77
C LEU A 46 -9.14 2.90 -1.74
N ASN A 47 -9.36 1.71 -2.28
CA ASN A 47 -8.46 1.11 -3.28
C ASN A 47 -8.35 2.01 -4.51
N ARG A 48 -9.51 2.46 -5.03
CA ARG A 48 -9.56 3.39 -6.17
C ARG A 48 -8.88 4.72 -5.85
N GLY A 49 -9.12 5.27 -4.66
CA GLY A 49 -8.53 6.53 -4.20
C GLY A 49 -7.01 6.48 -4.18
N PHE A 50 -6.44 5.37 -3.68
CA PHE A 50 -4.99 5.20 -3.65
C PHE A 50 -4.39 5.07 -5.07
N ILE A 51 -5.03 4.33 -5.97
CA ILE A 51 -4.60 4.26 -7.38
C ILE A 51 -4.68 5.64 -8.06
N MET A 52 -5.74 6.41 -7.77
CA MET A 52 -5.90 7.76 -8.32
C MET A 52 -4.82 8.72 -7.81
N ILE A 53 -4.45 8.65 -6.53
CA ILE A 53 -3.42 9.53 -5.97
C ILE A 53 -2.03 9.18 -6.51
N GLU A 54 -1.73 7.90 -6.69
CA GLU A 54 -0.49 7.43 -7.34
C GLU A 54 -0.37 7.99 -8.77
N ARG A 55 -1.45 7.91 -9.56
CA ARG A 55 -1.47 8.46 -10.92
C ARG A 55 -1.30 9.98 -10.92
N ARG A 56 -2.00 10.71 -10.04
CA ARG A 56 -1.88 12.18 -9.93
C ARG A 56 -0.45 12.58 -9.59
N HIS A 57 0.14 11.93 -8.58
CA HIS A 57 1.54 12.16 -8.21
C HIS A 57 2.49 11.90 -9.38
N ALA A 58 2.35 10.77 -10.08
CA ALA A 58 3.22 10.42 -11.20
C ALA A 58 3.16 11.47 -12.32
N MET A 59 1.97 11.99 -12.64
CA MET A 59 1.80 13.07 -13.61
C MET A 59 2.47 14.37 -13.15
N ALA A 60 2.27 14.77 -11.89
CA ALA A 60 2.88 15.97 -11.32
C ALA A 60 4.42 15.88 -11.35
N LEU A 61 4.98 14.74 -10.90
CA LEU A 61 6.43 14.51 -10.90
C LEU A 61 7.02 14.52 -12.32
N LYS A 62 6.34 13.88 -13.28
CA LYS A 62 6.76 13.90 -14.68
C LYS A 62 6.75 15.31 -15.26
N SER A 63 5.69 16.08 -14.99
CA SER A 63 5.56 17.47 -15.46
C SER A 63 6.67 18.37 -14.91
N VAL A 64 6.93 18.29 -13.60
CA VAL A 64 8.00 19.07 -12.96
C VAL A 64 9.37 18.65 -13.48
N LYS A 65 9.67 17.35 -13.56
CA LYS A 65 10.96 16.85 -14.07
C LYS A 65 11.23 17.26 -15.51
N ALA A 66 10.20 17.38 -16.35
CA ALA A 66 10.33 17.82 -17.74
C ALA A 66 10.77 19.29 -17.88
N GLN A 67 10.50 20.12 -16.88
CA GLN A 67 10.86 21.55 -16.87
C GLN A 67 12.21 21.82 -16.19
N LEU A 68 12.81 20.81 -15.54
CA LEU A 68 14.08 20.98 -14.85
C LEU A 68 15.27 20.94 -15.82
N PRO A 69 16.34 21.71 -15.56
CA PRO A 69 17.60 21.59 -16.27
C PRO A 69 18.15 20.15 -16.25
N ARG A 70 18.89 19.75 -17.29
CA ARG A 70 19.50 18.40 -17.33
C ARG A 70 20.60 18.21 -16.29
N ARG A 71 21.34 19.28 -15.95
CA ARG A 71 22.47 19.23 -15.02
C ARG A 71 22.00 19.43 -13.58
N GLU A 72 22.40 18.52 -12.69
CA GLU A 72 22.00 18.55 -11.28
C GLU A 72 22.47 19.82 -10.53
N SER A 73 23.64 20.35 -10.89
CA SER A 73 24.16 21.59 -10.31
C SER A 73 23.25 22.79 -10.56
N GLU A 74 22.61 22.85 -11.72
CA GLU A 74 21.71 23.93 -12.14
C GLU A 74 20.32 23.77 -11.51
N ARG A 75 19.89 22.52 -11.24
CA ARG A 75 18.61 22.24 -10.60
C ARG A 75 18.49 22.86 -9.23
N ARG A 76 19.56 22.85 -8.43
CA ARG A 76 19.55 23.39 -7.05
C ARG A 76 19.14 24.87 -6.95
N TYR A 77 19.32 25.62 -8.02
CA TYR A 77 18.97 27.04 -8.10
C TYR A 77 17.67 27.28 -8.88
N HIS A 78 17.05 26.25 -9.43
CA HIS A 78 15.81 26.34 -10.19
C HIS A 78 14.60 26.54 -9.27
N HIS A 79 13.64 27.37 -9.68
CA HIS A 79 12.45 27.65 -8.88
C HIS A 79 11.62 26.39 -8.57
N LEU A 80 11.61 25.40 -9.48
CA LEU A 80 10.96 24.10 -9.29
C LEU A 80 11.79 23.06 -8.50
N SER A 81 13.01 23.38 -8.04
CA SER A 81 13.82 22.42 -7.27
C SER A 81 13.06 21.89 -6.05
N ARG A 82 12.48 22.81 -5.26
CA ARG A 82 11.71 22.46 -4.06
C ARG A 82 10.49 21.60 -4.37
N HIS A 83 9.79 21.92 -5.46
CA HIS A 83 8.66 21.14 -5.96
C HIS A 83 9.07 19.69 -6.25
N CYS A 84 10.18 19.52 -6.97
CA CYS A 84 10.71 18.20 -7.29
C CYS A 84 11.16 17.43 -6.05
N ASP A 85 11.80 18.09 -5.09
CA ASP A 85 12.25 17.46 -3.84
C ASP A 85 11.07 16.93 -3.01
N ILE A 86 9.99 17.73 -2.91
CA ILE A 86 8.74 17.32 -2.25
C ILE A 86 8.13 16.12 -2.98
N LEU A 87 7.94 16.21 -4.29
CA LEU A 87 7.33 15.13 -5.08
C LEU A 87 8.15 13.84 -5.04
N THR A 88 9.47 13.91 -5.08
CA THR A 88 10.37 12.74 -4.95
C THR A 88 10.27 12.12 -3.54
N SER A 89 10.09 12.96 -2.52
CA SER A 89 9.86 12.48 -1.16
C SER A 89 8.50 11.80 -0.99
N ILE A 90 7.43 12.32 -1.63
CA ILE A 90 6.11 11.66 -1.70
C ILE A 90 6.21 10.31 -2.43
N GLU A 91 6.95 10.26 -3.55
CA GLU A 91 7.17 9.04 -4.34
C GLU A 91 7.71 7.90 -3.47
N THR A 92 8.65 8.23 -2.58
CA THR A 92 9.21 7.27 -1.63
C THR A 92 8.13 6.73 -0.68
N ARG A 93 7.25 7.59 -0.15
CA ARG A 93 6.16 7.15 0.75
C ARG A 93 5.12 6.30 0.02
N ILE A 94 4.70 6.70 -1.18
CA ILE A 94 3.78 5.92 -2.03
C ILE A 94 4.38 4.55 -2.33
N SER A 95 5.66 4.49 -2.71
CA SER A 95 6.34 3.23 -3.03
C SER A 95 6.40 2.28 -1.83
N MET A 96 6.69 2.79 -0.63
CA MET A 96 6.67 1.99 0.59
C MET A 96 5.28 1.40 0.86
N LEU A 97 4.23 2.21 0.73
CA LEU A 97 2.85 1.77 0.90
C LEU A 97 2.45 0.74 -0.15
N ASN A 98 2.82 0.93 -1.42
CA ASN A 98 2.60 -0.06 -2.47
C ASN A 98 3.29 -1.41 -2.13
N MET A 99 4.57 -1.37 -1.74
CA MET A 99 5.29 -2.59 -1.33
C MET A 99 4.62 -3.32 -0.17
N THR A 100 4.03 -2.59 0.78
CA THR A 100 3.34 -3.16 1.94
C THR A 100 1.98 -3.75 1.56
N TYR A 101 1.15 -3.00 0.83
CA TYR A 101 -0.27 -3.28 0.66
C TYR A 101 -0.65 -3.96 -0.66
N SER A 102 -0.01 -3.63 -1.79
CA SER A 102 -0.53 -3.99 -3.13
C SER A 102 -0.77 -5.48 -3.27
N LYS A 103 0.17 -6.33 -2.86
CA LYS A 103 0.01 -7.80 -2.96
C LYS A 103 -1.20 -8.34 -2.18
N PHE A 104 -1.61 -7.70 -1.09
CA PHE A 104 -2.76 -8.15 -0.29
C PHE A 104 -4.06 -7.61 -0.88
N ILE A 105 -4.02 -6.41 -1.46
CA ILE A 105 -5.13 -5.81 -2.19
C ILE A 105 -5.43 -6.61 -3.45
N ASP A 106 -4.40 -6.95 -4.24
CA ASP A 106 -4.52 -7.70 -5.49
C ASP A 106 -5.07 -9.12 -5.26
N ASN A 107 -4.72 -9.75 -4.13
CA ASN A 107 -5.24 -11.05 -3.72
C ASN A 107 -6.61 -10.97 -3.01
N GLY A 108 -7.21 -9.78 -2.93
CA GLY A 108 -8.51 -9.56 -2.26
C GLY A 108 -8.51 -9.78 -0.75
N LEU A 109 -7.33 -9.93 -0.12
CA LEU A 109 -7.17 -10.20 1.31
C LEU A 109 -7.50 -8.97 2.17
N CYS A 110 -7.19 -7.77 1.68
CA CYS A 110 -7.53 -6.51 2.33
C CYS A 110 -7.85 -5.41 1.30
N CYS A 111 -8.32 -4.27 1.77
CA CYS A 111 -8.26 -3.02 0.99
C CYS A 111 -7.09 -2.17 1.49
N PHE A 112 -6.88 -1.02 0.87
CA PHE A 112 -6.08 0.05 1.43
C PHE A 112 -6.78 0.62 2.66
N ILE A 113 -6.23 0.34 3.85
CA ILE A 113 -6.83 0.68 5.13
C ILE A 113 -6.57 2.14 5.57
N PRO A 114 -5.37 2.72 5.36
CA PRO A 114 -5.05 4.00 5.98
C PRO A 114 -5.57 5.18 5.16
N GLY A 115 -6.88 5.44 5.21
CA GLY A 115 -7.55 6.51 4.46
C GLY A 115 -6.93 7.90 4.69
N LYS A 116 -6.56 8.23 5.93
CA LYS A 116 -5.88 9.47 6.29
C LYS A 116 -4.59 9.73 5.50
N VAL A 117 -3.88 8.67 5.09
CA VAL A 117 -2.68 8.79 4.25
C VAL A 117 -3.02 9.33 2.86
N ILE A 118 -4.16 8.92 2.28
CA ILE A 118 -4.61 9.42 0.97
C ILE A 118 -4.95 10.91 1.07
N ASP A 119 -5.68 11.29 2.12
CA ASP A 119 -6.04 12.69 2.37
C ASP A 119 -4.81 13.58 2.48
N GLU A 120 -3.80 13.08 3.21
CA GLU A 120 -2.57 13.83 3.43
C GLU A 120 -1.72 13.94 2.16
N ILE A 121 -1.60 12.87 1.35
CA ILE A 121 -0.95 12.98 0.03
C ILE A 121 -1.70 13.99 -0.85
N ARG A 122 -3.04 13.98 -0.83
CA ARG A 122 -3.86 14.94 -1.59
C ARG A 122 -3.63 16.38 -1.13
N ARG A 123 -3.54 16.61 0.17
CA ARG A 123 -3.21 17.92 0.76
C ARG A 123 -1.84 18.41 0.28
N VAL A 124 -0.81 17.58 0.43
CA VAL A 124 0.56 17.92 0.02
C VAL A 124 0.64 18.18 -1.49
N LEU A 125 0.03 17.34 -2.33
CA LEU A 125 0.01 17.56 -3.79
C LEU A 125 -0.68 18.88 -4.14
N SER A 126 -1.78 19.22 -3.47
CA SER A 126 -2.47 20.49 -3.70
C SER A 126 -1.62 21.69 -3.28
N VAL A 127 -0.83 21.59 -2.21
CA VAL A 127 0.13 22.64 -1.81
C VAL A 127 1.22 22.82 -2.87
N VAL A 128 1.76 21.73 -3.41
CA VAL A 128 2.78 21.78 -4.47
C VAL A 128 2.22 22.39 -5.76
N GLU A 129 1.01 22.03 -6.15
CA GLU A 129 0.39 22.52 -7.39
C GLU A 129 -0.06 23.99 -7.30
N SER A 130 -0.46 24.47 -6.12
CA SER A 130 -1.02 25.83 -5.94
C SER A 130 0.01 26.88 -5.51
N CYS A 131 1.12 26.48 -4.89
CA CYS A 131 2.10 27.41 -4.34
C CYS A 131 3.32 27.56 -5.25
N SER A 132 3.63 28.77 -5.70
CA SER A 132 4.84 29.05 -6.48
C SER A 132 6.13 28.78 -5.68
N SER A 133 6.09 28.99 -4.36
CA SER A 133 7.21 28.83 -3.44
C SER A 133 6.87 27.91 -2.25
N PRO A 134 6.76 26.59 -2.46
CA PRO A 134 6.29 25.68 -1.41
C PRO A 134 7.25 25.66 -0.20
N PRO A 135 6.73 25.40 1.01
CA PRO A 135 7.55 25.26 2.21
C PRO A 135 8.57 24.12 2.08
N ARG A 136 9.51 24.01 3.01
CA ARG A 136 10.55 22.98 2.89
C ARG A 136 9.93 21.59 2.98
N ALA A 137 10.49 20.62 2.26
CA ALA A 137 9.94 19.26 2.20
C ALA A 137 9.74 18.62 3.59
N HIS A 138 10.63 18.87 4.55
CA HIS A 138 10.48 18.32 5.89
C HIS A 138 9.29 18.90 6.67
N GLU A 139 8.93 20.18 6.45
CA GLU A 139 7.79 20.84 7.10
C GLU A 139 6.47 20.30 6.55
N VAL A 140 6.38 20.19 5.22
CA VAL A 140 5.12 19.78 4.56
C VAL A 140 4.85 18.29 4.70
N LEU A 141 5.90 17.46 4.77
CA LEU A 141 5.80 16.00 4.74
C LEU A 141 5.86 15.34 6.12
N GLN A 142 5.99 16.09 7.21
CA GLN A 142 6.13 15.51 8.54
C GLN A 142 4.94 14.60 8.88
N GLU A 143 3.72 15.14 8.81
CA GLU A 143 2.50 14.37 9.08
C GLU A 143 2.41 13.16 8.14
N LEU A 144 2.61 13.35 6.82
CA LEU A 144 2.59 12.25 5.85
C LEU A 144 3.56 11.13 6.23
N ARG A 145 4.79 11.46 6.65
CA ARG A 145 5.78 10.47 7.06
C ARG A 145 5.32 9.73 8.31
N ASP A 146 4.84 10.43 9.31
CA ASP A 146 4.43 9.82 10.58
C ASP A 146 3.26 8.85 10.36
N ILE A 147 2.18 9.31 9.73
CA ILE A 147 0.98 8.48 9.53
C ILE A 147 1.23 7.29 8.60
N SER A 148 2.10 7.42 7.59
CA SER A 148 2.41 6.30 6.71
C SER A 148 3.38 5.30 7.34
N SER A 149 4.26 5.73 8.26
CA SER A 149 5.10 4.81 9.03
C SER A 149 4.25 4.01 10.00
N MET A 150 3.38 4.69 10.76
CA MET A 150 2.40 4.04 11.64
C MET A 150 1.50 3.05 10.89
N ALA A 151 1.06 3.40 9.68
CA ALA A 151 0.25 2.51 8.85
C ALA A 151 1.01 1.25 8.42
N ILE A 152 2.31 1.34 8.13
CA ILE A 152 3.15 0.19 7.76
C ILE A 152 3.41 -0.70 8.97
N GLU A 153 3.77 -0.11 10.11
CA GLU A 153 4.00 -0.83 11.36
C GLU A 153 2.74 -1.58 11.81
N HIS A 154 1.59 -0.90 11.84
CA HIS A 154 0.32 -1.54 12.17
C HIS A 154 -0.02 -2.69 11.21
N PHE A 155 0.32 -2.53 9.93
CA PHE A 155 0.12 -3.59 8.95
C PHE A 155 0.98 -4.82 9.24
N ASP A 156 2.28 -4.62 9.47
CA ASP A 156 3.22 -5.70 9.71
C ASP A 156 2.98 -6.40 11.05
N ASP A 157 2.55 -5.67 12.08
CA ASP A 157 2.36 -6.21 13.43
C ASP A 157 0.99 -6.87 13.64
N LYS A 158 -0.07 -6.30 13.06
CA LYS A 158 -1.45 -6.72 13.36
C LYS A 158 -2.12 -7.40 12.17
N ILE A 159 -1.99 -6.82 10.99
CA ILE A 159 -2.81 -7.20 9.83
C ILE A 159 -2.22 -8.43 9.10
N SER A 160 -0.94 -8.34 8.72
CA SER A 160 -0.21 -9.39 8.01
C SER A 160 -0.18 -10.72 8.79
N PRO A 161 0.11 -10.75 10.11
CA PRO A 161 0.06 -11.99 10.90
C PRO A 161 -1.34 -12.58 11.00
N ALA A 162 -2.38 -11.74 11.12
CA ALA A 162 -3.77 -12.20 11.17
C ALA A 162 -4.19 -12.90 9.86
N PHE A 163 -3.70 -12.44 8.70
CA PHE A 163 -3.91 -13.13 7.43
C PHE A 163 -3.18 -14.47 7.37
N ARG A 164 -1.92 -14.53 7.81
CA ARG A 164 -1.16 -15.79 7.85
C ARG A 164 -1.84 -16.83 8.75
N LYS A 165 -2.33 -16.42 9.92
CA LYS A 165 -3.04 -17.31 10.86
C LYS A 165 -4.33 -17.86 10.24
N ARG A 166 -5.13 -17.01 9.58
CA ARG A 166 -6.35 -17.46 8.88
C ARG A 166 -6.06 -18.46 7.75
N LEU A 167 -5.01 -18.22 6.96
CA LEU A 167 -4.60 -19.14 5.90
C LEU A 167 -4.13 -20.50 6.47
N GLN A 168 -3.40 -20.50 7.59
CA GLN A 168 -2.97 -21.73 8.26
C GLN A 168 -4.13 -22.50 8.87
N GLN A 169 -5.12 -21.82 9.45
CA GLN A 169 -6.34 -22.44 9.98
C GLN A 169 -7.21 -23.05 8.87
N ALA A 170 -7.32 -22.37 7.72
CA ALA A 170 -8.03 -22.90 6.56
C ALA A 170 -7.35 -24.14 5.92
N ALA A 171 -6.06 -24.37 6.23
CA ALA A 171 -5.29 -25.50 5.73
C ALA A 171 -5.29 -26.73 6.65
N GLN A 172 -5.84 -26.63 7.87
CA GLN A 172 -5.93 -27.79 8.76
C GLN A 172 -7.13 -28.67 8.38
N PRO A 173 -6.94 -30.01 8.24
CA PRO A 173 -8.07 -30.92 8.05
C PRO A 173 -9.00 -30.86 9.28
N PRO A 174 -10.32 -31.00 9.10
CA PRO A 174 -11.25 -31.03 10.23
C PRO A 174 -10.84 -32.15 11.21
N PRO A 175 -10.99 -31.94 12.53
CA PRO A 175 -10.63 -32.95 13.53
C PRO A 175 -11.38 -34.26 13.24
N PRO A 176 -10.75 -35.43 13.44
CA PRO A 176 -11.42 -36.71 13.24
C PRO A 176 -12.64 -36.78 14.18
N ARG A 177 -13.84 -36.87 13.60
CA ARG A 177 -15.07 -37.08 14.39
C ARG A 177 -14.97 -38.43 15.10
N PRO A 178 -15.35 -38.52 16.39
CA PRO A 178 -15.42 -39.80 17.09
C PRO A 178 -16.40 -40.73 16.37
N ALA A 179 -15.94 -41.93 16.06
CA ALA A 179 -16.71 -42.95 15.36
C ALA A 179 -17.71 -43.58 16.34
N HIS A 180 -18.92 -43.03 16.41
CA HIS A 180 -20.07 -43.75 16.94
C HIS A 180 -21.19 -43.83 15.89
N SER A 181 -21.64 -45.07 15.72
CA SER A 181 -22.56 -45.61 14.72
C SER A 181 -23.93 -44.92 14.71
N SER A 182 -24.47 -44.61 13.52
CA SER A 182 -25.78 -45.11 13.05
C SER A 182 -26.28 -44.44 11.74
N VAL A 183 -26.63 -45.33 10.79
CA VAL A 183 -27.81 -45.30 9.89
C VAL A 183 -27.80 -44.38 8.65
N LEU A 184 -28.37 -44.95 7.56
CA LEU A 184 -28.47 -44.46 6.19
C LEU A 184 -28.72 -42.94 6.05
N ALA A 185 -27.78 -42.24 5.42
CA ALA A 185 -27.99 -40.87 4.94
C ALA A 185 -28.65 -40.87 3.54
N PRO A 186 -29.64 -40.00 3.27
CA PRO A 186 -30.28 -39.88 1.95
C PRO A 186 -29.27 -39.61 0.82
N LEU A 187 -29.53 -40.13 -0.39
CA LEU A 187 -28.65 -39.97 -1.57
C LEU A 187 -28.29 -38.50 -1.87
N ALA A 188 -29.23 -37.56 -1.67
CA ALA A 188 -28.99 -36.13 -1.81
C ALA A 188 -27.92 -35.60 -0.83
N MET A 189 -27.96 -36.06 0.42
CA MET A 189 -26.99 -35.70 1.45
C MET A 189 -25.61 -36.30 1.14
N ARG A 190 -25.56 -37.48 0.52
CA ARG A 190 -24.33 -38.14 0.05
C ARG A 190 -23.69 -37.37 -1.11
N GLN A 191 -24.51 -36.80 -2.00
CA GLN A 191 -24.07 -35.97 -3.12
C GLN A 191 -23.57 -34.60 -2.65
N GLU A 192 -24.24 -33.96 -1.69
CA GLU A 192 -23.76 -32.73 -1.06
C GLU A 192 -22.45 -32.95 -0.29
N LEU A 193 -22.32 -34.05 0.46
CA LEU A 193 -21.09 -34.41 1.16
C LEU A 193 -19.92 -34.64 0.18
N SER A 194 -20.20 -35.23 -0.99
CA SER A 194 -19.22 -35.40 -2.08
C SER A 194 -18.75 -34.05 -2.63
N LEU A 195 -19.68 -33.12 -2.91
CA LEU A 195 -19.36 -31.77 -3.37
C LEU A 195 -18.61 -30.96 -2.31
N LEU A 196 -19.02 -31.06 -1.04
CA LEU A 196 -18.33 -30.43 0.08
C LEU A 196 -16.89 -30.96 0.23
N ARG A 197 -16.68 -32.28 0.10
CA ARG A 197 -15.35 -32.90 0.08
C ARG A 197 -14.51 -32.42 -1.10
N ARG A 198 -15.09 -32.34 -2.30
CA ARG A 198 -14.38 -31.83 -3.50
C ARG A 198 -13.96 -30.37 -3.33
N ARG A 199 -14.85 -29.56 -2.75
CA ARG A 199 -14.62 -28.12 -2.48
C ARG A 199 -13.61 -27.90 -1.36
N THR A 200 -13.61 -28.73 -0.31
CA THR A 200 -12.58 -28.70 0.74
C THR A 200 -11.22 -29.16 0.25
N VAL A 201 -11.15 -30.20 -0.60
CA VAL A 201 -9.89 -30.64 -1.23
C VAL A 201 -9.33 -29.57 -2.16
N LEU A 202 -10.18 -28.91 -2.96
CA LEU A 202 -9.79 -27.77 -3.80
C LEU A 202 -9.28 -26.60 -2.95
N ASN A 203 -9.99 -26.24 -1.88
CA ASN A 203 -9.57 -25.18 -0.97
C ASN A 203 -8.25 -25.51 -0.26
N ALA A 204 -8.04 -26.76 0.15
CA ALA A 204 -6.78 -27.22 0.75
C ALA A 204 -5.62 -27.15 -0.25
N LYS A 205 -5.84 -27.56 -1.51
CA LYS A 205 -4.85 -27.43 -2.60
C LYS A 205 -4.54 -25.95 -2.89
N LEU A 206 -5.53 -25.08 -2.89
CA LEU A 206 -5.35 -23.65 -3.08
C LEU A 206 -4.55 -23.03 -1.93
N SER A 207 -4.86 -23.38 -0.68
CA SER A 207 -4.11 -22.93 0.50
C SER A 207 -2.65 -23.41 0.48
N LEU A 208 -2.41 -24.67 0.10
CA LEU A 208 -1.05 -25.21 -0.05
C LEU A 208 -0.28 -24.50 -1.17
N PHE A 209 -0.94 -24.21 -2.29
CA PHE A 209 -0.34 -23.44 -3.38
C PHE A 209 0.03 -22.03 -2.94
N LEU A 210 -0.88 -21.32 -2.26
CA LEU A 210 -0.63 -19.97 -1.75
C LEU A 210 0.49 -19.97 -0.70
N ALA A 211 0.54 -20.96 0.19
CA ALA A 211 1.63 -21.11 1.16
C ALA A 211 2.99 -21.39 0.48
N SER A 212 3.00 -22.19 -0.58
CA SER A 212 4.19 -22.46 -1.40
C SER A 212 4.69 -21.18 -2.09
N GLN A 213 3.79 -20.44 -2.76
CA GLN A 213 4.11 -19.16 -3.40
C GLN A 213 4.66 -18.15 -2.38
N TYR A 214 4.07 -18.10 -1.20
CA TYR A 214 4.53 -17.24 -0.12
C TYR A 214 5.97 -17.56 0.32
N LYS A 215 6.32 -18.85 0.42
CA LYS A 215 7.65 -19.30 0.84
C LYS A 215 8.73 -18.97 -0.21
N ILE A 216 8.41 -19.15 -1.49
CA ILE A 216 9.29 -18.77 -2.61
C ILE A 216 9.52 -17.26 -2.62
N PHE A 217 8.45 -16.49 -2.45
CA PHE A 217 8.51 -15.04 -2.43
C PHE A 217 9.31 -14.50 -1.25
N TYR A 218 9.09 -15.05 -0.04
CA TYR A 218 9.84 -14.67 1.15
C TYR A 218 11.34 -14.92 1.00
N LYS A 219 11.73 -16.03 0.37
CA LYS A 219 13.13 -16.32 0.07
C LYS A 219 13.73 -15.27 -0.88
N ARG A 220 13.03 -14.94 -1.98
CA ARG A 220 13.44 -13.87 -2.91
C ARG A 220 13.56 -12.51 -2.23
N MET A 221 12.62 -12.16 -1.35
CA MET A 221 12.63 -10.91 -0.59
C MET A 221 13.87 -10.82 0.32
N MET A 222 14.24 -11.93 0.97
CA MET A 222 15.46 -11.98 1.80
C MET A 222 16.73 -11.85 0.97
N ASP A 223 16.77 -12.42 -0.23
CA ASP A 223 17.89 -12.27 -1.14
C ASP A 223 18.00 -10.82 -1.66
N TYR A 224 16.89 -10.18 -2.00
CA TYR A 224 16.85 -8.76 -2.34
C TYR A 224 17.36 -7.89 -1.19
N LYS A 225 16.95 -8.17 0.05
CA LYS A 225 17.43 -7.44 1.24
C LYS A 225 18.94 -7.57 1.41
N LYS A 226 19.51 -8.75 1.15
CA LYS A 226 20.97 -8.96 1.17
C LYS A 226 21.69 -8.19 0.06
N VAL A 227 21.15 -8.16 -1.16
CA VAL A 227 21.74 -7.42 -2.28
C VAL A 227 21.70 -5.92 -2.01
N ALA A 228 20.55 -5.40 -1.57
CA ALA A 228 20.40 -3.99 -1.19
C ALA A 228 21.40 -3.58 -0.11
N TRP A 229 21.59 -4.43 0.92
CA TRP A 229 22.58 -4.18 1.97
C TRP A 229 24.02 -4.13 1.43
N ARG A 230 24.39 -5.03 0.51
CA ARG A 230 25.71 -5.00 -0.15
C ARG A 230 25.90 -3.73 -0.97
N GLN A 231 24.92 -3.36 -1.79
CA GLN A 231 24.95 -2.13 -2.57
C GLN A 231 25.10 -0.90 -1.68
N GLN A 232 24.39 -0.86 -0.55
CA GLN A 232 24.49 0.24 0.40
C GLN A 232 25.88 0.36 1.04
N LYS A 233 26.57 -0.77 1.27
CA LYS A 233 27.96 -0.78 1.73
C LYS A 233 28.93 -0.27 0.66
N THR A 234 28.77 -0.74 -0.58
CA THR A 234 29.59 -0.30 -1.73
C THR A 234 29.41 1.19 -2.01
N ILE A 235 28.18 1.70 -1.96
CA ILE A 235 27.88 3.12 -2.13
C ILE A 235 28.62 3.93 -1.07
N ARG A 236 28.56 3.53 0.21
CA ARG A 236 29.29 4.24 1.29
C ARG A 236 30.79 4.29 1.05
N GLU A 237 31.39 3.19 0.59
CA GLU A 237 32.83 3.14 0.27
C GLU A 237 33.18 4.05 -0.92
N LEU A 238 32.38 4.04 -1.98
CA LEU A 238 32.57 4.93 -3.14
C LEU A 238 32.41 6.40 -2.75
N THR A 239 31.41 6.74 -1.94
CA THR A 239 31.21 8.11 -1.45
C THR A 239 32.37 8.58 -0.57
N LYS A 240 32.96 7.69 0.23
CA LYS A 240 34.15 8.01 1.02
C LYS A 240 35.36 8.29 0.12
N ARG A 241 35.62 7.43 -0.87
CA ARG A 241 36.71 7.64 -1.85
C ARG A 241 36.54 8.94 -2.64
N GLN A 242 35.31 9.26 -3.04
CA GLN A 242 35.01 10.50 -3.75
C GLN A 242 35.34 11.73 -2.88
N LYS A 243 34.97 11.73 -1.59
CA LYS A 243 35.33 12.81 -0.66
C LYS A 243 36.84 12.96 -0.49
N ASP A 244 37.59 11.85 -0.41
CA ASP A 244 39.05 11.89 -0.26
C ASP A 244 39.73 12.43 -1.53
N GLN A 245 39.21 12.09 -2.71
CA GLN A 245 39.65 12.65 -3.99
C GLN A 245 39.37 14.16 -4.09
N ASP A 246 38.15 14.59 -3.75
CA ASP A 246 37.77 16.01 -3.75
C ASP A 246 38.64 16.83 -2.78
N ALA A 247 38.96 16.27 -1.60
CA ALA A 247 39.86 16.90 -0.63
C ALA A 247 41.30 17.03 -1.16
N SER A 248 41.77 16.04 -1.92
CA SER A 248 43.10 16.05 -2.53
C SER A 248 43.20 17.05 -3.67
N ILE A 249 42.16 17.13 -4.52
CA ILE A 249 42.04 18.15 -5.58
C ILE A 249 41.99 19.55 -4.97
N GLY A 250 41.23 19.74 -3.89
CA GLY A 250 41.16 21.02 -3.18
C GLY A 250 42.50 21.46 -2.59
N LYS A 251 43.34 20.53 -2.14
CA LYS A 251 44.72 20.84 -1.70
C LYS A 251 45.61 21.24 -2.87
N LEU A 252 45.58 20.51 -3.98
CA LEU A 252 46.35 20.85 -5.19
C LEU A 252 45.96 22.22 -5.76
N CYS A 253 44.67 22.55 -5.78
CA CYS A 253 44.20 23.87 -6.23
C CYS A 253 44.69 25.01 -5.34
N LYS A 254 44.87 24.78 -4.03
CA LYS A 254 45.42 25.76 -3.08
C LYS A 254 46.93 25.95 -3.20
N THR A 255 47.65 25.03 -3.83
CA THR A 255 49.10 25.14 -4.05
C THR A 255 49.44 25.81 -5.39
N LEU A 256 48.46 25.91 -6.30
CA LEU A 256 48.60 26.50 -7.63
C LEU A 256 48.12 27.96 -7.74
N TYR A 257 47.61 28.52 -6.64
CA TYR A 257 47.27 29.94 -6.44
C TYR A 257 48.02 30.47 -5.23
#